data_AF-A0A1I7F3S2-F1
#
_entry.id   AF-A0A1I7F3S2-F1
#
_cell.length_a   1.000
_cell.length_b   1.000
_cell.length_c   1.000
_cell.angle_alpha   90.00
_cell.angle_beta   90.00
_cell.angle_gamma   90.00
#
_symmetry.space_group_name_H-M   'P 1'
#
loop_
_entity.id
_entity.type
_entity.pdbx_description
1 polymer ?
#
loop_
_entity_poly.entity_id
_entity_poly.type
_entity_poly.pdbx_seq_one_letter_code
_entity_poly.pdbx_strand_id
1 'polypeptide(L)'
;MGKGYKFSLQKVLELREEKEEESKRLFSESQSNKLKAENELNSLKNQYENYKGIKPGEDVVYQKVKRRYLFALQGGIKEKEKELKARERELEVRRRDLKKKQIDRKTVETLKEKQYANFVKEQERIEQNNLDEFALYAYMRNLKGGE
;
A
#
# COMPACT_ATOMS: atom_id res chain seq x y z
N MET A 1 -0.58 25.85 -32.62
CA MET A 1 -0.92 24.67 -31.81
C MET A 1 -0.65 25.01 -30.34
N GLY A 2 -1.68 25.07 -29.50
CA GLY A 2 -1.54 25.40 -28.08
C GLY A 2 -0.59 24.43 -27.39
N LYS A 3 0.26 24.94 -26.49
CA LYS A 3 1.17 24.09 -25.70
C LYS A 3 0.32 23.14 -24.85
N GLY A 4 0.52 21.83 -25.03
CA GLY A 4 -0.16 20.82 -24.20
C GLY A 4 0.14 21.00 -22.71
N TYR A 5 -0.80 20.59 -21.85
CA TYR A 5 -0.64 20.68 -20.41
C TYR A 5 0.61 19.91 -19.93
N LYS A 6 1.45 20.58 -19.13
CA LYS A 6 2.62 19.97 -18.51
C LYS A 6 2.57 20.16 -17.00
N PHE A 7 2.42 19.06 -16.27
CA PHE A 7 2.45 19.08 -14.82
C PHE A 7 3.89 19.21 -14.32
N SER A 8 4.19 20.27 -13.57
CA SER A 8 5.54 20.57 -13.09
C SER A 8 6.09 19.54 -12.11
N LEU A 9 5.20 18.87 -11.35
CA LEU A 9 5.57 17.87 -10.34
C LEU A 9 5.43 16.43 -10.85
N GLN A 10 5.44 16.20 -12.16
CA GLN A 10 5.27 14.87 -12.74
C GLN A 10 6.33 13.86 -12.24
N LYS A 11 7.61 14.25 -12.19
CA LYS A 11 8.68 13.40 -11.62
C LYS A 11 8.48 13.09 -10.13
N VAL A 12 7.87 14.02 -9.39
CA VAL A 12 7.59 13.82 -7.96
C VAL A 12 6.46 12.81 -7.78
N LEU A 13 5.45 12.84 -8.66
CA LEU A 13 4.36 11.87 -8.67
C LEU A 13 4.89 10.45 -8.94
N GLU A 14 5.71 10.29 -9.98
CA GLU A 14 6.36 9.03 -10.34
C GLU A 14 7.19 8.47 -9.17
N LEU A 15 8.03 9.30 -8.55
CA LEU A 15 8.80 8.89 -7.36
C LEU A 15 7.90 8.45 -6.19
N ARG A 16 6.73 9.07 -6.02
CA ARG A 16 5.79 8.69 -4.94
C ARG A 16 5.05 7.40 -5.27
N GLU A 17 4.74 7.14 -6.53
CA GLU A 17 4.21 5.85 -7.01
C GLU A 17 5.19 4.72 -6.75
N GLU A 18 6.47 4.89 -7.12
CA GLU A 18 7.52 3.90 -6.85
C GLU A 18 7.66 3.58 -5.36
N LYS A 19 7.64 4.61 -4.50
CA LYS A 19 7.72 4.45 -3.04
C LYS A 19 6.48 3.76 -2.46
N GLU A 20 5.30 4.00 -3.02
CA GLU A 20 4.08 3.29 -2.63
C GLU A 20 4.21 1.80 -2.99
N GLU A 21 4.65 1.48 -4.20
CA GLU A 21 4.86 0.10 -4.66
C GLU A 21 5.92 -0.64 -3.86
N GLU A 22 7.03 0.01 -3.51
CA GLU A 22 8.01 -0.55 -2.58
C GLU A 22 7.39 -0.86 -1.21
N SER A 23 6.61 0.09 -0.65
CA SER A 23 5.96 -0.11 0.65
C SER A 23 4.91 -1.23 0.61
N LYS A 24 4.17 -1.40 -0.50
CA LYS A 24 3.26 -2.54 -0.72
C LYS A 24 3.99 -3.88 -0.72
N ARG A 25 5.14 -3.96 -1.39
CA ARG A 25 5.98 -5.17 -1.41
C ARG A 25 6.45 -5.54 -0.01
N LEU A 26 7.01 -4.57 0.73
CA LEU A 26 7.46 -4.78 2.11
C LEU A 26 6.33 -5.18 3.05
N PHE A 27 5.15 -4.57 2.92
CA PHE A 27 3.97 -4.95 3.70
C PHE A 27 3.54 -6.40 3.42
N SER A 28 3.48 -6.79 2.15
CA SER A 28 3.12 -8.15 1.73
C SER A 28 4.12 -9.19 2.23
N GLU A 29 5.42 -8.86 2.19
CA GLU A 29 6.48 -9.70 2.73
C GLU A 29 6.35 -9.89 4.25
N SER A 30 6.18 -8.79 5.00
CA SER A 30 5.97 -8.87 6.45
C SER A 30 4.71 -9.67 6.82
N GLN A 31 3.64 -9.57 6.02
CA GLN A 31 2.42 -10.35 6.22
C GLN A 31 2.66 -11.84 5.99
N SER A 32 3.38 -12.20 4.92
CA SER A 32 3.77 -13.58 4.64
C SER A 32 4.64 -14.17 5.75
N ASN A 33 5.62 -13.40 6.22
CA ASN A 33 6.50 -13.82 7.32
C ASN A 33 5.74 -14.01 8.63
N LYS A 34 4.77 -13.15 8.94
CA LYS A 34 3.88 -13.33 10.09
C LYS A 34 3.10 -14.65 9.97
N LEU A 35 2.49 -14.92 8.81
CA LEU A 35 1.70 -16.13 8.58
C LEU A 35 2.54 -17.40 8.73
N LYS A 36 3.79 -17.39 8.22
CA LYS A 36 4.73 -18.51 8.42
C LYS A 36 5.00 -18.76 9.92
N ALA A 37 5.28 -17.70 10.68
CA ALA A 37 5.50 -17.80 12.13
C ALA A 37 4.26 -18.31 12.88
N GLU A 38 3.05 -17.88 12.50
CA GLU A 38 1.78 -18.39 13.06
C GLU A 38 1.61 -19.90 12.77
N ASN A 39 1.88 -20.32 11.55
CA ASN A 39 1.77 -21.74 11.15
C ASN A 39 2.78 -22.61 11.90
N GLU A 40 4.03 -22.17 12.02
CA GLU A 40 5.05 -22.87 12.81
C GLU A 40 4.66 -22.96 14.29
N LEU A 41 4.16 -21.87 14.87
CA LEU A 41 3.70 -21.85 16.25
C LEU A 41 2.53 -22.83 16.46
N ASN A 42 1.56 -22.85 15.55
CA ASN A 42 0.44 -23.78 15.59
C ASN A 42 0.90 -25.23 15.45
N SER A 43 1.88 -25.52 14.59
CA SER A 43 2.49 -26.85 14.46
C SER A 43 3.12 -27.30 15.78
N LEU A 44 3.90 -26.43 16.45
CA LEU A 44 4.49 -26.72 17.76
C LEU A 44 3.44 -26.95 18.84
N LYS A 45 2.37 -26.13 18.86
CA LYS A 45 1.24 -26.32 19.78
C LYS A 45 0.54 -27.65 19.54
N ASN A 46 0.30 -28.02 18.28
CA ASN A 46 -0.31 -29.31 17.93
C ASN A 46 0.58 -30.48 18.34
N GLN A 47 1.90 -30.40 18.14
CA GLN A 47 2.84 -31.42 18.62
C GLN A 47 2.76 -31.55 20.15
N TYR A 48 2.79 -30.44 20.87
CA TYR A 48 2.66 -30.46 22.33
C TYR A 48 1.35 -31.15 22.77
N GLU A 49 0.23 -30.80 22.14
CA GLU A 49 -1.09 -31.39 22.41
C GLU A 49 -1.15 -32.90 22.10
N ASN A 50 -0.48 -33.36 21.04
CA ASN A 50 -0.45 -34.77 20.66
C ASN A 50 0.36 -35.64 21.64
N TYR A 51 1.39 -35.07 22.26
CA TYR A 51 2.29 -35.77 23.16
C TYR A 51 2.04 -35.43 24.64
N LYS A 52 1.10 -34.55 25.00
CA LYS A 52 0.81 -34.27 26.41
C LYS A 52 0.10 -35.46 27.08
N GLY A 53 0.34 -35.62 28.39
CA GLY A 53 -0.26 -36.68 29.19
C GLY A 53 0.50 -38.00 29.18
N ILE A 54 0.02 -38.97 29.95
CA ILE A 54 0.59 -40.33 30.07
C ILE A 54 -0.42 -41.29 29.44
N LYS A 55 0.04 -42.17 28.54
CA LYS A 55 -0.81 -43.21 27.95
C LYS A 55 -0.65 -44.52 28.74
N PRO A 56 -1.73 -45.33 28.86
CA PRO A 56 -1.64 -46.64 29.50
C PRO A 56 -0.60 -47.52 28.79
N GLY A 57 0.29 -48.16 29.55
CA GLY A 57 1.35 -49.03 29.02
C GLY A 57 2.64 -48.32 28.59
N GLU A 58 2.80 -47.02 28.84
CA GLU A 58 4.06 -46.31 28.55
C GLU A 58 5.18 -46.69 29.52
N ASP A 59 6.33 -47.11 28.98
CA ASP A 59 7.54 -47.40 29.74
C ASP A 59 8.11 -46.16 30.47
N VAL A 60 8.74 -46.36 31.63
CA VAL A 60 9.30 -45.32 32.48
C VAL A 60 10.43 -44.56 31.77
N VAL A 61 11.26 -45.24 30.95
CA VAL A 61 12.30 -44.57 30.17
C VAL A 61 11.68 -43.69 29.10
N TYR A 62 10.66 -44.19 28.40
CA TYR A 62 9.90 -43.42 27.42
C TYR A 62 9.26 -42.17 28.04
N GLN A 63 8.63 -42.28 29.21
CA GLN A 63 8.04 -41.14 29.92
C GLN A 63 9.08 -40.06 30.25
N LYS A 64 10.30 -40.44 30.66
CA LYS A 64 11.40 -39.49 30.93
C LYS A 64 11.84 -38.75 29.66
N VAL A 65 11.98 -39.46 28.54
CA VAL A 65 12.33 -38.86 27.24
C VAL A 65 11.24 -37.91 26.76
N LYS A 66 9.98 -38.36 26.81
CA LYS A 66 8.80 -37.58 26.46
C LYS A 66 8.69 -36.29 27.27
N ARG A 67 8.95 -36.34 28.57
CA ARG A 67 8.95 -35.15 29.44
C ARG A 67 10.02 -34.13 29.03
N ARG A 68 11.23 -34.58 28.66
CA ARG A 68 12.29 -33.70 28.15
C ARG A 68 11.88 -33.06 26.81
N TYR A 69 11.30 -33.84 25.91
CA TYR A 69 10.80 -33.34 24.63
C TYR A 69 9.70 -32.29 24.81
N LEU A 70 8.71 -32.54 25.67
CA LEU A 70 7.65 -31.58 25.99
C LEU A 70 8.19 -30.28 26.60
N PHE A 71 9.21 -30.37 27.45
CA PHE A 71 9.88 -29.20 28.00
C PHE A 71 10.58 -28.37 26.92
N ALA A 72 11.29 -29.04 26.00
CA ALA A 72 11.91 -28.37 24.84
C ALA A 72 10.86 -27.72 23.93
N LEU A 73 9.75 -28.41 23.63
CA LEU A 73 8.63 -27.86 22.87
C LEU A 73 8.04 -26.62 23.54
N GLN A 74 7.83 -26.65 24.86
CA GLN A 74 7.30 -25.51 25.60
C GLN A 74 8.24 -24.30 25.53
N GLY A 75 9.56 -24.54 25.58
CA GLY A 75 10.58 -23.51 25.33
C GLY A 75 10.47 -22.93 23.93
N GLY A 76 10.41 -23.78 22.90
CA GLY A 76 10.27 -23.38 21.50
C GLY A 76 8.98 -22.61 21.21
N ILE A 77 7.84 -23.03 21.78
CA ILE A 77 6.56 -22.32 21.71
C ILE A 77 6.72 -20.90 22.26
N LYS A 78 7.31 -20.76 23.46
CA LYS A 78 7.50 -19.45 24.09
C LYS A 78 8.40 -18.53 23.27
N GLU A 79 9.44 -19.08 22.64
CA GLU A 79 10.32 -18.32 21.75
C GLU A 79 9.59 -17.89 20.47
N LYS A 80 8.86 -18.81 19.83
CA LYS A 80 8.05 -18.51 18.64
C LYS A 80 6.92 -17.51 18.91
N GLU A 81 6.32 -17.52 20.10
CA GLU A 81 5.35 -16.49 20.51
C GLU A 81 5.98 -15.10 20.62
N LYS A 82 7.25 -15.01 21.09
CA LYS A 82 7.98 -13.74 21.11
C LYS A 82 8.32 -13.28 19.70
N GLU A 83 8.75 -14.20 18.84
CA GLU A 83 9.03 -13.91 17.43
C GLU A 83 7.77 -13.38 16.74
N LEU A 84 6.63 -14.07 16.90
CA LEU A 84 5.35 -13.66 16.33
C LEU A 84 4.96 -12.23 16.75
N LYS A 85 5.09 -11.91 18.05
CA LYS A 85 4.85 -10.55 18.55
C LYS A 85 5.77 -9.51 17.91
N ALA A 86 7.03 -9.85 17.63
CA ALA A 86 7.94 -8.96 16.92
C ALA A 86 7.49 -8.75 15.47
N ARG A 87 7.08 -9.82 14.78
CA ARG A 87 6.55 -9.74 13.41
C ARG A 87 5.25 -8.95 13.31
N GLU A 88 4.37 -9.05 14.30
CA GLU A 88 3.15 -8.24 14.40
C GLU A 88 3.46 -6.75 14.51
N ARG A 89 4.43 -6.39 15.35
CA ARG A 89 4.88 -5.00 15.48
C ARG A 89 5.48 -4.48 14.18
N GLU A 90 6.29 -5.30 13.52
CA GLU A 90 6.87 -4.97 12.21
C GLU A 90 5.77 -4.73 11.17
N LEU A 91 4.78 -5.62 11.08
CA LEU A 91 3.65 -5.49 10.17
C LEU A 91 2.87 -4.19 10.41
N GLU A 92 2.63 -3.80 11.67
CA GLU A 92 1.96 -2.55 12.00
C GLU A 92 2.79 -1.31 11.64
N VAL A 93 4.12 -1.39 11.70
CA VAL A 93 5.01 -0.32 11.20
C VAL A 93 4.89 -0.22 9.69
N ARG A 94 4.96 -1.34 8.96
CA ARG A 94 4.82 -1.35 7.49
C ARG A 94 3.44 -0.87 7.04
N ARG A 95 2.38 -1.25 7.75
CA ARG A 95 1.00 -0.79 7.49
C ARG A 95 0.90 0.73 7.58
N ARG A 96 1.49 1.32 8.63
CA ARG A 96 1.50 2.78 8.82
C ARG A 96 2.32 3.49 7.75
N ASP A 97 3.46 2.93 7.37
CA ASP A 97 4.27 3.49 6.28
C ASP A 97 3.52 3.46 4.94
N LEU A 98 2.92 2.32 4.58
CA LEU A 98 2.14 2.19 3.35
C LEU A 98 1.01 3.22 3.29
N LYS A 99 0.25 3.37 4.38
CA LYS A 99 -0.80 4.38 4.47
C LYS A 99 -0.25 5.80 4.24
N LYS A 100 0.92 6.11 4.80
CA LYS A 100 1.56 7.41 4.58
C LYS A 100 1.96 7.60 3.12
N LYS A 101 2.56 6.60 2.47
CA LYS A 101 2.94 6.69 1.04
C LYS A 101 1.73 6.86 0.13
N GLN A 102 0.63 6.18 0.42
CA GLN A 102 -0.64 6.35 -0.30
C GLN A 102 -1.18 7.79 -0.19
N ILE A 103 -1.16 8.37 1.01
CA ILE A 103 -1.57 9.76 1.22
C ILE A 103 -0.64 10.72 0.47
N ASP A 104 0.68 10.49 0.55
CA ASP A 104 1.68 11.31 -0.14
C ASP A 104 1.44 11.28 -1.66
N ARG A 105 1.27 10.10 -2.27
CA ARG A 105 0.96 9.97 -3.71
C ARG A 105 -0.34 10.68 -4.05
N LYS A 106 -1.42 10.39 -3.31
CA LYS A 106 -2.75 10.94 -3.60
C LYS A 106 -2.77 12.47 -3.51
N THR A 107 -2.00 13.04 -2.60
CA THR A 107 -1.86 14.51 -2.49
C THR A 107 -1.34 15.13 -3.78
N VAL A 108 -0.30 14.55 -4.40
CA VAL A 108 0.27 15.09 -5.66
C VAL A 108 -0.64 14.82 -6.84
N GLU A 109 -1.29 13.65 -6.87
CA GLU A 109 -2.28 13.30 -7.87
C GLU A 109 -3.45 14.31 -7.87
N THR A 110 -4.00 14.62 -6.69
CA THR A 110 -5.06 15.64 -6.57
C THR A 110 -4.59 17.04 -6.96
N LEU A 111 -3.33 17.40 -6.72
CA LEU A 111 -2.77 18.66 -7.22
C LEU A 111 -2.73 18.68 -8.75
N LYS A 112 -2.33 17.57 -9.39
CA LYS A 112 -2.31 17.42 -10.85
C LYS A 112 -3.72 17.56 -11.44
N GLU A 113 -4.70 16.87 -10.86
CA GLU A 113 -6.11 16.92 -11.27
C GLU A 113 -6.66 18.36 -11.21
N LYS A 114 -6.42 19.06 -10.10
CA LYS A 114 -6.87 20.45 -9.92
C LYS A 114 -6.21 21.42 -10.91
N GLN A 115 -4.90 21.31 -11.10
CA GLN A 115 -4.18 22.14 -12.05
C GLN A 115 -4.63 21.88 -13.49
N TYR A 116 -4.90 20.62 -13.84
CA TYR A 116 -5.43 20.27 -15.14
C TYR A 116 -6.84 20.84 -15.36
N ALA A 117 -7.73 20.73 -14.38
CA ALA A 117 -9.07 21.31 -14.46
C ALA A 117 -9.02 22.84 -14.66
N ASN A 118 -8.11 23.53 -13.99
CA ASN A 118 -7.91 24.97 -14.17
C ASN A 118 -7.35 25.30 -15.56
N PHE A 119 -6.42 24.50 -16.06
CA PHE A 119 -5.89 24.66 -17.41
C PHE A 119 -6.98 24.53 -18.47
N VAL A 120 -7.84 23.51 -18.36
CA VAL A 120 -8.97 23.30 -19.29
C VAL A 120 -9.92 24.49 -19.28
N LYS A 121 -10.33 24.96 -18.10
CA LYS A 121 -11.19 26.15 -17.97
C LYS A 121 -10.58 27.40 -18.61
N GLU A 122 -9.28 27.58 -18.48
CA GLU A 122 -8.60 28.72 -19.08
C GLU A 122 -8.51 28.60 -20.61
N GLN A 123 -8.31 27.39 -21.15
CA GLN A 123 -8.38 27.17 -22.60
C GLN A 123 -9.78 27.44 -23.14
N GLU A 124 -10.82 26.94 -22.48
CA GLU A 124 -12.22 27.22 -22.86
C GLU A 124 -12.53 28.72 -22.86
N ARG A 125 -12.05 29.45 -21.84
CA ARG A 125 -12.21 30.92 -21.75
C ARG A 125 -11.50 31.64 -22.90
N ILE A 126 -10.28 31.24 -23.24
CA ILE A 126 -9.52 31.82 -24.36
C ILE A 126 -10.22 31.54 -25.69
N GLU A 127 -10.69 30.30 -25.90
CA GLU A 127 -11.43 29.91 -27.10
C GLU A 127 -12.73 30.69 -27.24
N GLN A 128 -13.50 30.84 -26.16
CA GLN A 128 -14.73 31.64 -26.17
C GLN A 128 -14.46 33.11 -26.53
N ASN A 129 -13.47 33.73 -25.92
CA ASN A 129 -13.09 35.11 -26.24
C ASN A 129 -12.71 35.28 -27.73
N ASN A 130 -11.95 34.33 -28.28
CA ASN A 130 -11.57 34.36 -29.69
C ASN A 130 -12.78 34.19 -30.61
N LEU A 131 -13.73 33.32 -30.26
CA LEU A 131 -14.98 33.12 -31.01
C LEU A 131 -15.84 34.39 -31.01
N ASP A 132 -15.96 35.06 -29.86
CA ASP A 132 -16.70 36.32 -29.73
C ASP A 132 -16.04 37.43 -30.57
N GLU A 133 -14.70 37.52 -30.56
CA GLU A 133 -13.95 38.43 -31.42
C GLU A 133 -14.22 38.15 -32.91
N PHE A 134 -14.16 36.89 -33.35
CA PHE A 134 -14.45 36.53 -34.73
C PHE A 134 -15.90 36.86 -35.13
N ALA A 135 -16.86 36.65 -34.24
CA ALA A 135 -18.25 37.02 -34.47
C ALA A 135 -18.42 38.54 -34.65
N LEU A 136 -17.76 39.35 -33.79
CA LEU A 136 -17.75 40.81 -33.91
C LEU A 136 -17.11 41.28 -35.22
N TYR A 137 -15.96 40.72 -35.60
CA TYR A 137 -15.30 41.04 -36.87
C TYR A 137 -16.18 40.70 -38.07
N ALA A 138 -16.81 39.52 -38.07
CA ALA A 138 -17.73 39.10 -39.12
C ALA A 138 -18.94 40.05 -39.22
N TYR A 139 -19.52 40.43 -38.08
CA TYR A 139 -20.63 41.38 -38.02
C TYR A 139 -20.24 42.77 -38.55
N MET A 140 -19.11 43.33 -38.10
CA MET A 140 -18.60 44.61 -38.58
C MET A 140 -18.29 44.61 -40.08
N ARG A 141 -17.78 43.49 -40.61
CA ARG A 141 -17.52 43.33 -42.05
C ARG A 141 -18.82 43.35 -42.86
N ASN A 142 -19.87 42.68 -42.39
CA ASN A 142 -21.17 42.68 -43.06
C ASN A 142 -21.83 44.06 -43.03
N LEU A 143 -21.64 44.86 -41.98
CA LEU A 143 -22.13 46.24 -41.91
C LEU A 143 -21.41 47.18 -42.89
N LYS A 144 -20.12 46.98 -43.17
CA LYS A 144 -19.33 47.81 -44.10
C LYS A 144 -19.47 47.43 -45.58
N GLY A 145 -20.05 46.28 -45.89
CA GLY A 145 -20.26 45.80 -47.28
C GLY A 145 -21.65 46.09 -47.84
N GLY A 146 -22.44 46.92 -47.17
CA GLY A 146 -23.82 47.27 -47.53
C GLY A 146 -24.01 48.68 -48.12
N GLU A 147 -22.96 49.28 -48.68
CA GLU A 147 -23.04 50.46 -49.56
C GLU A 147 -22.82 50.07 -51.02
#